data_AF-W2FT00-F1
#
_entry.id   AF-W2FT00-F1
#
_cell.length_a   1.000
_cell.length_b   1.000
_cell.length_c   1.000
_cell.angle_alpha   90.00
_cell.angle_beta   90.00
_cell.angle_gamma   90.00
#
_symmetry.space_group_name_H-M   'P 1'
#
loop_
_entity.id
_entity.type
_entity.pdbx_description
1 polymer ?
#
loop_
_entity_poly.entity_id
_entity_poly.type
_entity_poly.pdbx_seq_one_letter_code
_entity_poly.pdbx_strand_id
1 'polypeptide(L)'
;MPPYFSLIGNPISELPPEIFEIEGLTDLGIGDTNIRELPHNVTQLSLTLTSIYVEGTSISYFWSWTDEILGRVSIRDIPRVIYAGHTVYCGDLEKILTKSANSFSAVANPDFSSRLMNPPEAGLEGNIWSFVDCNPAVSGLSGPLYPLAAEDNQNVLHS
;
A
#
# COMPACT_ATOMS: atom_id res chain seq x y z
N MET A 1 -13.12 -2.04 -16.33
CA MET A 1 -11.68 -2.21 -16.07
C MET A 1 -11.53 -3.15 -14.89
N PRO A 2 -10.54 -4.06 -14.83
CA PRO A 2 -10.36 -4.89 -13.66
C PRO A 2 -10.17 -4.01 -12.41
N PRO A 3 -10.79 -4.35 -11.27
CA PRO A 3 -10.71 -3.55 -10.05
C PRO A 3 -9.33 -3.63 -9.40
N TYR A 4 -8.43 -4.47 -9.90
CA TYR A 4 -7.08 -4.63 -9.38
C TYR A 4 -6.05 -4.33 -10.49
N PHE A 5 -4.90 -3.79 -10.09
CA PHE A 5 -3.73 -3.61 -10.96
C PHE A 5 -2.48 -4.04 -10.20
N SER A 6 -1.63 -4.84 -10.82
CA SER A 6 -0.45 -5.43 -10.16
C SER A 6 0.80 -5.24 -11.00
N LEU A 7 1.83 -4.71 -10.35
CA LEU A 7 3.20 -4.58 -10.82
C LEU A 7 4.17 -5.38 -9.94
N ILE A 8 3.66 -6.30 -9.12
CA ILE A 8 4.46 -7.06 -8.15
C ILE A 8 5.60 -7.83 -8.85
N GLY A 9 6.79 -7.80 -8.25
CA GLY A 9 7.96 -8.53 -8.74
C GLY A 9 8.63 -7.94 -9.98
N ASN A 10 8.16 -6.78 -10.47
CA ASN A 10 8.80 -6.10 -11.59
C ASN A 10 9.97 -5.22 -11.09
N PRO A 11 11.08 -5.10 -11.85
CA PRO A 11 12.26 -4.34 -11.43
C PRO A 11 12.08 -2.81 -11.55
N ILE A 12 10.86 -2.30 -11.38
CA ILE A 12 10.53 -0.88 -11.46
C ILE A 12 11.01 -0.13 -10.22
N SER A 13 11.44 1.11 -10.40
CA SER A 13 11.96 1.97 -9.33
C SER A 13 11.12 3.23 -9.08
N GLU A 14 10.20 3.54 -9.98
CA GLU A 14 9.35 4.72 -9.94
C GLU A 14 7.95 4.39 -10.48
N LEU A 15 6.96 5.17 -10.08
CA LEU A 15 5.59 5.08 -10.58
C LEU A 15 5.11 6.46 -11.07
N PRO A 16 4.42 6.50 -12.21
CA PRO A 16 3.70 7.70 -12.62
C PRO A 16 2.53 7.97 -11.64
N PRO A 17 2.25 9.24 -11.25
CA PRO A 17 1.12 9.57 -10.38
C PRO A 17 -0.23 9.09 -10.93
N GLU A 18 -0.37 9.04 -12.26
CA GLU A 18 -1.59 8.65 -12.97
C GLU A 18 -2.07 7.23 -12.63
N ILE A 19 -1.19 6.35 -12.10
CA ILE A 19 -1.59 5.02 -11.64
C ILE A 19 -2.61 5.07 -10.49
N PHE A 20 -2.58 6.13 -9.68
CA PHE A 20 -3.51 6.36 -8.58
C PHE A 20 -4.79 7.05 -9.04
N GLU A 21 -4.87 7.50 -10.29
CA GLU A 21 -5.98 8.24 -10.87
C GLU A 21 -6.89 7.35 -11.75
N ILE A 22 -6.56 6.06 -11.86
CA ILE A 22 -7.28 5.06 -12.65
C ILE A 22 -8.70 4.85 -12.09
N GLU A 23 -9.72 5.26 -12.85
CA GLU A 23 -11.13 5.14 -12.47
C GLU A 23 -11.56 3.68 -12.28
N GLY A 24 -12.11 3.32 -11.13
CA GLY A 24 -12.56 1.95 -10.86
C GLY A 24 -11.47 1.00 -10.36
N LEU A 25 -10.22 1.46 -10.22
CA LEU A 25 -9.18 0.74 -9.50
C LEU A 25 -9.51 0.71 -8.00
N THR A 26 -9.55 -0.49 -7.40
CA THR A 26 -9.75 -0.74 -5.97
C THR A 26 -8.48 -1.20 -5.26
N ASP A 27 -7.67 -2.01 -5.94
CA ASP A 27 -6.48 -2.63 -5.38
C ASP A 27 -5.26 -2.36 -6.26
N LEU A 28 -4.18 -1.81 -5.68
CA LEU A 28 -2.91 -1.60 -6.37
C LEU A 28 -1.79 -2.40 -5.70
N GLY A 29 -1.22 -3.37 -6.42
CA GLY A 29 -0.07 -4.13 -5.97
C GLY A 29 1.24 -3.67 -6.62
N ILE A 30 2.22 -3.28 -5.82
CA ILE A 30 3.56 -2.84 -6.26
C ILE A 30 4.68 -3.44 -5.40
N GLY A 31 4.37 -4.50 -4.66
CA GLY A 31 5.33 -5.20 -3.81
C GLY A 31 6.45 -5.89 -4.58
N ASP A 32 7.55 -6.19 -3.89
CA ASP A 32 8.75 -6.81 -4.47
C ASP A 32 9.30 -6.05 -5.69
N THR A 33 9.22 -4.72 -5.65
CA THR A 33 9.79 -3.81 -6.66
C THR A 33 10.95 -3.00 -6.06
N ASN A 34 11.68 -2.24 -6.89
CA ASN A 34 12.75 -1.33 -6.44
C ASN A 34 12.23 0.04 -6.00
N ILE A 35 10.92 0.18 -5.79
CA ILE A 35 10.28 1.44 -5.40
C ILE A 35 10.74 1.87 -4.01
N ARG A 36 11.03 3.18 -3.88
CA ARG A 36 11.48 3.81 -2.63
C ARG A 36 10.50 4.84 -2.09
N GLU A 37 9.64 5.38 -2.96
CA GLU A 37 8.62 6.35 -2.63
C GLU A 37 7.42 6.19 -3.57
N LEU A 38 6.23 6.52 -3.07
CA LEU A 38 5.07 6.74 -3.93
C LEU A 38 5.20 8.12 -4.59
N PRO A 39 4.55 8.37 -5.73
CA PRO A 39 4.53 9.71 -6.33
C PRO A 39 3.92 10.74 -5.38
N HIS A 40 4.58 11.88 -5.27
CA HIS A 40 4.13 12.99 -4.41
C HIS A 40 2.90 13.70 -4.98
N ASN A 41 2.88 13.94 -6.29
CA ASN A 41 1.90 14.79 -6.96
C ASN A 41 0.70 14.00 -7.49
N VAL A 42 -0.01 13.26 -6.63
CA VAL A 42 -1.29 12.64 -7.00
C VAL A 42 -2.39 13.68 -6.88
N THR A 43 -2.98 14.09 -8.00
CA THR A 43 -3.93 15.23 -8.03
C THR A 43 -5.39 14.79 -8.14
N GLN A 44 -5.63 13.61 -8.72
CA GLN A 44 -6.97 13.07 -8.94
C GLN A 44 -7.07 11.64 -8.42
N LEU A 45 -6.86 11.46 -7.12
CA LEU A 45 -6.92 10.15 -6.50
C LEU A 45 -8.26 9.44 -6.81
N SER A 46 -8.17 8.25 -7.38
CA SER A 46 -9.32 7.42 -7.74
C SER A 46 -10.21 7.21 -6.53
N LEU A 47 -11.51 7.47 -6.66
CA LEU A 47 -12.50 7.36 -5.57
C LEU A 47 -12.72 5.91 -5.11
N THR A 48 -12.33 4.94 -5.93
CA THR A 48 -12.54 3.52 -5.68
C THR A 48 -11.33 2.84 -5.04
N LEU A 49 -10.15 3.49 -5.04
CA LEU A 49 -8.94 2.89 -4.49
C LEU A 49 -9.10 2.70 -2.98
N THR A 50 -8.98 1.46 -2.52
CA THR A 50 -9.19 1.06 -1.12
C THR A 50 -7.99 0.37 -0.51
N SER A 51 -7.12 -0.23 -1.32
CA SER A 51 -5.98 -1.00 -0.83
C SER A 51 -4.73 -0.82 -1.70
N ILE A 52 -3.59 -0.66 -1.04
CA ILE A 52 -2.26 -0.64 -1.67
C ILE A 52 -1.36 -1.70 -1.03
N TYR A 53 -0.66 -2.46 -1.86
CA TYR A 53 0.28 -3.49 -1.45
C TYR A 53 1.69 -3.09 -1.86
N VAL A 54 2.53 -2.80 -0.88
CA VAL A 54 3.88 -2.27 -1.04
C VAL A 54 4.93 -3.15 -0.34
N GLU A 55 4.55 -4.39 -0.02
CA GLU A 55 5.42 -5.35 0.66
C GLU A 55 6.76 -5.55 -0.08
N GLY A 56 7.86 -5.66 0.65
CA GLY A 56 9.18 -5.92 0.05
C GLY A 56 9.78 -4.74 -0.72
N THR A 57 9.14 -3.56 -0.71
CA THR A 57 9.72 -2.33 -1.25
C THR A 57 10.62 -1.62 -0.23
N SER A 58 11.30 -0.55 -0.66
CA SER A 58 12.13 0.29 0.21
C SER A 58 11.40 1.54 0.72
N ILE A 59 10.06 1.54 0.71
CA ILE A 59 9.26 2.67 1.18
C ILE A 59 9.51 2.92 2.67
N SER A 60 9.74 4.19 3.01
CA SER A 60 10.02 4.66 4.38
C SER A 60 9.03 5.73 4.88
N TYR A 61 8.17 6.24 4.01
CA TYR A 61 7.18 7.26 4.34
C TYR A 61 5.99 7.24 3.39
N PHE A 62 4.93 7.94 3.76
CA PHE A 62 3.74 8.15 2.93
C PHE A 62 3.40 9.64 2.82
N TRP A 63 2.96 10.06 1.64
CA TRP A 63 2.54 11.43 1.34
C TRP A 63 1.12 11.74 1.84
N SER A 64 0.79 13.02 2.01
CA SER A 64 -0.49 13.49 2.54
C SER A 64 -1.72 12.95 1.82
N TRP A 65 -1.67 12.78 0.50
CA TRP A 65 -2.79 12.22 -0.27
C TRP A 65 -3.22 10.82 0.22
N THR A 66 -2.30 10.06 0.82
CA THR A 66 -2.62 8.72 1.36
C THR A 66 -3.61 8.76 2.52
N ASP A 67 -3.76 9.91 3.20
CA ASP A 67 -4.76 10.08 4.26
C ASP A 67 -6.18 9.89 3.73
N GLU A 68 -6.43 10.20 2.45
CA GLU A 68 -7.75 10.13 1.81
C GLU A 68 -8.27 8.70 1.60
N ILE A 69 -7.39 7.70 1.61
CA ILE A 69 -7.78 6.28 1.53
C ILE A 69 -7.98 5.65 2.91
N LEU A 70 -7.55 6.31 3.98
CA LEU A 70 -7.62 5.80 5.35
C LEU A 70 -9.06 5.85 5.90
N GLY A 71 -9.81 4.79 5.65
CA GLY A 71 -11.20 4.64 6.09
C GLY A 71 -12.17 4.29 4.96
N ARG A 72 -11.67 4.14 3.73
CA ARG A 72 -12.48 3.61 2.63
C ARG A 72 -12.77 2.13 2.89
N VAL A 73 -14.01 1.73 2.63
CA VAL A 73 -14.45 0.35 2.80
C VAL A 73 -14.09 -0.45 1.56
N SER A 74 -13.25 -1.47 1.71
CA SER A 74 -12.94 -2.41 0.65
C SER A 74 -14.18 -3.22 0.29
N ILE A 75 -14.49 -3.31 -1.01
CA ILE A 75 -15.57 -4.19 -1.51
C ILE A 75 -15.24 -5.68 -1.39
N ARG A 76 -13.99 -6.02 -1.06
CA ARG A 76 -13.47 -7.39 -0.89
C ARG A 76 -13.32 -7.77 0.59
N ASP A 77 -13.86 -6.97 1.51
CA ASP A 77 -13.72 -7.14 2.97
C ASP A 77 -12.26 -7.25 3.43
N ILE A 78 -11.35 -6.55 2.74
CA ILE A 78 -9.94 -6.49 3.10
C ILE A 78 -9.81 -5.67 4.39
N PRO A 79 -9.18 -6.22 5.44
CA PRO A 79 -9.22 -5.64 6.78
C PRO A 79 -8.35 -4.39 6.95
N ARG A 80 -7.46 -4.08 6.00
CA ARG A 80 -6.47 -3.00 6.07
C ARG A 80 -6.33 -2.30 4.72
N VAL A 81 -5.87 -1.05 4.77
CA VAL A 81 -5.70 -0.19 3.59
C VAL A 81 -4.30 -0.36 3.00
N ILE A 82 -3.28 -0.52 3.84
CA ILE A 82 -1.88 -0.52 3.43
C ILE A 82 -1.21 -1.81 3.89
N TYR A 83 -0.70 -2.59 2.94
CA TYR A 83 0.07 -3.81 3.20
C TYR A 83 1.54 -3.51 2.93
N ALA A 84 2.32 -3.31 3.99
CA ALA A 84 3.68 -2.76 3.90
C ALA A 84 4.72 -3.66 4.57
N GLY A 85 4.46 -4.97 4.64
CA GLY A 85 5.42 -5.94 5.18
C GLY A 85 6.82 -5.78 4.57
N HIS A 86 7.85 -6.02 5.37
CA HIS A 86 9.24 -5.96 4.89
C HIS A 86 9.70 -4.61 4.31
N THR A 87 9.03 -3.50 4.62
CA THR A 87 9.45 -2.13 4.25
C THR A 87 10.27 -1.46 5.35
N VAL A 88 11.00 -0.39 5.00
CA VAL A 88 11.68 0.47 5.99
C VAL A 88 10.66 1.10 6.94
N TYR A 89 9.51 1.51 6.41
CA TYR A 89 8.42 2.09 7.18
C TYR A 89 7.93 1.15 8.28
N CYS A 90 7.68 -0.13 7.98
CA CYS A 90 7.27 -1.11 8.99
C CYS A 90 8.38 -1.40 10.01
N GLY A 91 9.65 -1.36 9.61
CA GLY A 91 10.77 -1.41 10.55
C GLY A 91 10.80 -0.21 11.51
N ASP A 92 10.41 0.98 11.06
CA ASP A 92 10.30 2.16 11.92
C ASP A 92 9.09 2.08 12.85
N LEU A 93 7.94 1.58 12.37
CA LEU A 93 6.79 1.31 13.23
C LEU A 93 7.14 0.35 14.37
N GLU A 94 7.87 -0.74 14.09
CA GLU A 94 8.33 -1.67 15.12
C GLU A 94 9.25 -0.97 16.14
N LYS A 95 10.18 -0.14 15.68
CA LYS A 95 11.08 0.60 16.59
C LYS A 95 10.32 1.58 17.48
N ILE A 96 9.34 2.30 16.93
CA ILE A 96 8.51 3.23 17.69
C ILE A 96 7.64 2.47 18.70
N LEU A 97 6.99 1.37 18.27
CA LEU A 97 6.18 0.51 19.11
C LEU A 97 6.96 -0.05 20.30
N THR A 98 8.18 -0.54 20.04
CA THR A 98 9.10 -1.09 21.05
C THR A 98 9.85 -0.03 21.85
N LYS A 99 9.62 1.26 21.57
CA LYS A 99 10.28 2.42 22.21
C LYS A 99 11.80 2.45 22.00
N SER A 100 12.31 1.78 20.96
CA SER A 100 13.71 1.87 20.53
C SER A 100 13.98 3.08 19.63
N ALA A 101 12.92 3.67 19.05
CA ALA A 101 12.93 4.98 18.41
C ALA A 101 11.72 5.81 18.87
N ASN A 102 11.77 7.13 18.70
CA ASN A 102 10.67 8.05 19.01
C ASN A 102 10.09 8.75 17.76
N SER A 103 10.60 8.41 16.58
CA SER A 103 10.27 9.04 15.30
C SER A 103 10.62 8.09 14.15
N PHE A 104 10.02 8.35 12.98
CA PHE A 104 10.36 7.68 11.73
C PHE A 104 11.77 8.06 11.28
N SER A 105 12.44 7.18 10.54
CA SER A 105 13.80 7.43 10.03
C SER A 105 13.84 8.38 8.82
N ALA A 106 12.70 8.57 8.14
CA ALA A 106 12.56 9.49 7.03
C ALA A 106 12.80 10.95 7.47
N VAL A 107 13.45 11.74 6.61
CA VAL A 107 13.66 13.18 6.85
C VAL A 107 12.30 13.88 6.88
N ALA A 108 12.00 14.58 7.98
CA ALA A 108 10.73 15.25 8.18
C ALA A 108 10.37 16.17 7.00
N ASN A 109 9.12 16.07 6.55
CA ASN A 109 8.57 16.83 5.44
C ASN A 109 7.11 17.24 5.79
N PRO A 110 6.71 18.51 5.59
CA PRO A 110 5.35 18.97 5.88
C PRO A 110 4.27 18.28 5.03
N ASP A 111 4.61 17.75 3.86
CA ASP A 111 3.67 17.12 2.93
C ASP A 111 3.47 15.62 3.21
N PHE A 112 4.07 15.09 4.28
CA PHE A 112 3.83 13.74 4.75
C PHE A 112 2.41 13.54 5.28
N SER A 113 1.95 12.30 5.22
CA SER A 113 0.69 11.87 5.82
C SER A 113 0.63 12.23 7.30
N SER A 114 -0.41 12.97 7.66
CA SER A 114 -0.64 13.42 9.05
C SER A 114 -1.02 12.27 9.98
N ARG A 115 -1.35 11.11 9.43
CA ARG A 115 -1.79 9.92 10.15
C ARG A 115 -0.73 8.81 10.15
N LEU A 116 -0.18 8.50 8.97
CA LEU A 116 0.84 7.48 8.78
C LEU A 116 2.23 7.95 9.21
N MET A 117 2.52 9.25 9.18
CA MET A 117 3.81 9.80 9.60
C MET A 117 3.74 10.51 10.96
N ASN A 118 2.84 10.06 11.84
CA ASN A 118 2.61 10.61 13.17
C ASN A 118 3.12 9.65 14.28
N PRO A 119 4.25 9.94 14.97
CA PRO A 119 4.82 9.01 15.95
C PRO A 119 3.88 8.63 17.10
N PRO A 120 3.07 9.53 17.68
CA PRO A 120 1.97 9.17 18.57
C PRO A 120 1.00 8.10 18.02
N GLU A 121 0.63 8.16 16.73
CA GLU A 121 -0.23 7.15 16.10
C GLU A 121 0.47 5.82 15.86
N ALA A 122 1.81 5.83 15.76
CA ALA A 122 2.63 4.62 15.64
C ALA A 122 2.86 3.87 16.98
N GLY A 123 2.58 4.51 18.11
CA GLY A 123 2.74 3.93 19.44
C GLY A 123 1.64 2.91 19.81
N LEU A 124 1.76 2.34 21.02
CA LEU A 124 0.82 1.33 21.56
C LEU A 124 -0.64 1.80 21.64
N GLU A 125 -0.87 3.10 21.83
CA GLU A 125 -2.20 3.70 21.96
C GLU A 125 -2.71 4.29 20.63
N GLY A 126 -1.91 4.20 19.57
CA GLY A 126 -2.24 4.75 18.27
C GLY A 126 -3.08 3.79 17.42
N ASN A 127 -3.74 4.35 16.40
CA ASN A 127 -4.64 3.62 15.51
C ASN A 127 -4.01 3.28 14.15
N ILE A 128 -2.70 3.47 13.98
CA ILE A 128 -2.01 3.19 12.70
C ILE A 128 -2.22 1.74 12.24
N TRP A 129 -2.29 0.82 13.20
CA TRP A 129 -2.50 -0.61 12.99
C TRP A 129 -3.92 -0.98 12.55
N SER A 130 -4.84 -0.01 12.50
CA SER A 130 -6.14 -0.16 11.82
C SER A 130 -6.04 0.09 10.32
N PHE A 131 -4.97 0.72 9.85
CA PHE A 131 -4.75 1.03 8.44
C PHE A 131 -3.64 0.20 7.82
N VAL A 132 -2.56 -0.04 8.57
CA VAL A 132 -1.34 -0.69 8.08
C VAL A 132 -1.25 -2.12 8.59
N ASP A 133 -0.91 -3.04 7.69
CA ASP A 133 -0.46 -4.40 7.98
C ASP A 133 1.03 -4.55 7.65
N CYS A 134 1.85 -4.82 8.66
CA CYS A 134 3.29 -5.04 8.52
C CYS A 134 3.68 -6.53 8.50
N ASN A 135 2.73 -7.43 8.76
CA ASN A 135 2.97 -8.86 8.72
C ASN A 135 1.76 -9.55 8.07
N PRO A 136 1.50 -9.26 6.79
CA PRO A 136 0.37 -9.86 6.13
C PRO A 136 0.55 -11.38 6.07
N ALA A 137 -0.52 -12.10 6.40
CA ALA A 137 -0.48 -13.56 6.35
C ALA A 137 -0.06 -13.98 4.93
N VAL A 138 1.08 -14.67 4.85
CA VAL A 138 1.63 -15.26 3.61
C VAL A 138 0.52 -15.99 2.83
N SER A 139 -0.46 -16.59 3.52
CA SER A 139 -1.53 -17.40 2.95
C SER A 139 -2.76 -16.66 2.39
N GLY A 140 -2.88 -15.33 2.52
CA GLY A 140 -4.05 -14.59 1.97
C GLY A 140 -3.87 -14.10 0.53
N LEU A 141 -2.62 -13.92 0.10
CA LEU A 141 -2.22 -13.27 -1.15
C LEU A 141 -1.00 -13.94 -1.81
N SER A 142 -0.68 -15.20 -1.46
CA SER A 142 0.34 -16.01 -2.17
C SER A 142 -0.10 -16.50 -3.56
N GLY A 143 -1.22 -15.99 -4.08
CA GLY A 143 -1.49 -16.04 -5.50
C GLY A 143 -1.00 -14.72 -6.09
N PRO A 144 -0.37 -14.70 -7.28
CA PRO A 144 -0.17 -13.44 -7.95
C PRO A 144 -1.58 -12.78 -8.04
N LEU A 145 -1.69 -11.46 -7.90
CA LEU A 145 -2.95 -10.71 -8.05
C LEU A 145 -3.53 -10.82 -9.48
N TYR A 146 -3.19 -11.88 -10.21
CA TYR A 146 -3.78 -12.27 -11.47
C TYR A 146 -5.10 -12.96 -11.16
N PRO A 147 -6.20 -12.56 -11.80
CA PRO A 147 -7.41 -13.31 -11.77
C PRO A 147 -7.22 -14.42 -12.79
N LEU A 148 -6.44 -15.45 -12.45
CA LEU A 148 -6.36 -16.65 -13.27
C LEU A 148 -7.79 -17.13 -13.61
N ALA A 149 -8.73 -17.01 -12.67
CA ALA A 149 -10.14 -17.33 -12.89
C ALA A 149 -10.91 -16.41 -13.88
N ALA A 150 -10.57 -15.12 -14.00
CA ALA A 150 -11.26 -14.22 -14.95
C ALA A 150 -10.61 -14.28 -16.34
N GLU A 151 -9.28 -14.46 -16.41
CA GLU A 151 -8.54 -14.66 -17.64
C GLU A 151 -8.79 -16.06 -18.25
N ASP A 152 -8.93 -17.11 -17.42
CA ASP A 152 -9.29 -18.46 -17.89
C ASP A 152 -10.67 -18.51 -18.56
N ASN A 153 -11.64 -17.73 -18.05
CA ASN A 153 -12.96 -17.62 -18.68
C ASN A 153 -12.93 -16.84 -20.01
N GLN A 154 -11.83 -16.17 -20.33
CA GLN A 154 -11.61 -15.49 -21.61
C GLN A 154 -10.63 -16.23 -22.54
N ASN A 155 -10.04 -17.34 -22.09
CA ASN A 155 -9.26 -18.21 -22.94
C ASN A 155 -10.20 -18.98 -23.88
N VAL A 156 -10.23 -18.55 -25.15
CA VAL A 156 -10.93 -19.20 -26.27
C VAL A 156 -10.17 -20.47 -26.68
N LEU A 157 -10.02 -21.41 -25.74
CA LEU A 157 -9.51 -22.77 -25.96
C LEU A 157 -10.44 -23.78 -25.28
N HIS A 158 -11.74 -23.63 -25.53
CA HIS A 158 -12.67 -24.76 -25.50
C HIS A 158 -13.04 -25.10 -26.94
N SER A 159 -12.15 -25.85 -27.60
CA SER A 159 -12.41 -26.55 -28.86
C SER A 159 -12.75 -28.00 -28.57
#